data_AF-A0A7W7H7U8-F1
#
_entry.id   AF-A0A7W7H7U8-F1
#
_cell.length_a   1.000
_cell.length_b   1.000
_cell.length_c   1.000
_cell.angle_alpha   90.00
_cell.angle_beta   90.00
_cell.angle_gamma   90.00
#
_symmetry.space_group_name_H-M   'P 1'
#
loop_
_entity.id
_entity.type
_entity.pdbx_description
1 polymer ?
#
loop_
_entity_poly.entity_id
_entity_poly.type
_entity_poly.pdbx_seq_one_letter_code
_entity_poly.pdbx_strand_id
1 'polypeptide(L)'
;MGESSTEGTPLGGRVPASDTSEAPHTVPDQSKRDAPRGSADQPRRDASKRDATRSPAGPPKRDAASRLGDALRGDLPPQLRRVWPLKRRTVEDIAARDIAVQEAVDEGRLPPQTEPVPLEQPEVLPDPPERFNMAALRLAGLGAGLVLAVALTMMRLFVGGPPSVDELRAQSGVDSWGELAIGVKDDQFGTAYFDPATKIWSGFDIDIAYMIAEDLGFRRSEVKFYGMESEDRARMQATDVNGNRVPVQLVIASYSITPKRVADKVNFSQSYLYTEQSVMTLRGHKPVASLDDFAGKRVCTLSTSTSLTAPKAAGAIVISKNRVRECFALLNQGGAEGVDAVSTDAAILAGWKARYPGKYDHWDLGLDGTERWGVNVGDNPALKKLVDLTLWRSYADPNDERWEKAFETNFQTEVPANGKVPIAVAQQPRVIRPDVRELPWEDLLK
;
A
#
# COMPACT_ATOMS: atom_id res chain seq x y z
N MET A 1 -60.61 -43.82 -14.84
CA MET A 1 -60.99 -44.11 -16.25
C MET A 1 -59.77 -43.83 -17.12
N GLY A 2 -59.28 -44.84 -17.85
CA GLY A 2 -58.45 -44.66 -19.04
C GLY A 2 -56.94 -44.87 -18.90
N GLU A 3 -56.50 -46.13 -18.85
CA GLU A 3 -55.17 -46.58 -19.30
C GLU A 3 -55.01 -46.43 -20.83
N SER A 4 -53.78 -46.24 -21.32
CA SER A 4 -53.30 -46.91 -22.55
C SER A 4 -51.80 -46.67 -22.76
N SER A 5 -51.04 -47.76 -22.69
CA SER A 5 -49.63 -47.92 -23.05
C SER A 5 -49.39 -47.85 -24.57
N THR A 6 -48.14 -47.64 -25.00
CA THR A 6 -47.49 -48.42 -26.08
C THR A 6 -45.99 -48.14 -26.18
N GLU A 7 -45.21 -49.23 -26.18
CA GLU A 7 -43.78 -49.33 -26.47
C GLU A 7 -43.47 -49.24 -27.97
N GLY A 8 -42.20 -48.96 -28.31
CA GLY A 8 -41.64 -49.18 -29.65
C GLY A 8 -40.17 -48.73 -29.79
N THR A 9 -39.24 -49.70 -29.77
CA THR A 9 -37.76 -49.57 -29.93
C THR A 9 -37.33 -49.87 -31.40
N PRO A 10 -36.04 -49.98 -31.78
CA PRO A 10 -35.19 -48.97 -32.45
C PRO A 10 -34.67 -49.36 -33.86
N LEU A 11 -34.06 -48.40 -34.57
CA LEU A 11 -33.09 -48.58 -35.68
C LEU A 11 -32.09 -47.41 -35.57
N GLY A 12 -30.76 -47.53 -35.61
CA GLY A 12 -29.89 -48.40 -36.39
C GLY A 12 -29.11 -47.54 -37.40
N GLY A 13 -27.94 -47.01 -37.03
CA GLY A 13 -27.10 -46.17 -37.91
C GLY A 13 -25.61 -46.32 -37.62
N ARG A 14 -24.86 -46.88 -38.59
CA ARG A 14 -23.42 -47.17 -38.57
C ARG A 14 -22.55 -45.95 -38.98
N VAL A 15 -21.42 -45.87 -38.27
CA VAL A 15 -20.01 -45.45 -38.55
C VAL A 15 -19.61 -45.15 -40.02
N PRO A 16 -18.62 -44.25 -40.25
CA PRO A 16 -17.21 -44.65 -40.44
C PRO A 16 -16.23 -43.79 -39.59
N ALA A 17 -15.29 -44.33 -38.82
CA ALA A 17 -13.99 -44.92 -39.20
C ALA A 17 -13.08 -43.92 -39.94
N SER A 18 -12.14 -43.32 -39.19
CA SER A 18 -10.84 -42.92 -39.74
C SER A 18 -9.75 -43.39 -38.79
N ASP A 19 -8.83 -44.10 -39.40
CA ASP A 19 -7.69 -44.82 -38.88
C ASP A 19 -6.46 -43.91 -39.05
N THR A 20 -5.55 -43.85 -38.08
CA THR A 20 -4.11 -43.68 -38.33
C THR A 20 -3.33 -44.01 -37.06
N SER A 21 -2.37 -44.89 -37.28
CA SER A 21 -1.46 -45.57 -36.37
C SER A 21 -0.05 -44.93 -36.44
N GLU A 22 0.81 -45.32 -35.49
CA GLU A 22 2.28 -45.13 -35.40
C GLU A 22 2.82 -43.76 -34.96
N ALA A 23 3.85 -43.61 -34.13
CA ALA A 23 4.73 -44.48 -33.34
C ALA A 23 5.70 -43.54 -32.55
N PRO A 24 6.48 -44.02 -31.56
CA PRO A 24 7.00 -43.20 -30.46
C PRO A 24 8.41 -42.64 -30.72
N HIS A 25 8.71 -41.46 -30.18
CA HIS A 25 10.07 -40.94 -30.10
C HIS A 25 10.67 -41.07 -28.70
N THR A 26 11.86 -41.64 -28.71
CA THR A 26 12.73 -42.03 -27.61
C THR A 26 13.49 -40.86 -26.99
N VAL A 27 13.81 -41.07 -25.71
CA VAL A 27 14.66 -40.30 -24.79
C VAL A 27 16.15 -40.38 -25.18
N PRO A 28 16.96 -39.38 -24.79
CA PRO A 28 18.25 -39.65 -24.16
C PRO A 28 18.37 -38.87 -22.83
N ASP A 29 18.38 -39.55 -21.67
CA ASP A 29 19.57 -39.93 -20.88
C ASP A 29 20.70 -38.90 -20.89
N GLN A 30 20.80 -38.14 -19.79
CA GLN A 30 22.08 -37.63 -19.31
C GLN A 30 22.23 -37.95 -17.81
N SER A 31 23.12 -38.90 -17.61
CA SER A 31 23.76 -39.35 -16.39
C SER A 31 24.35 -38.24 -15.49
N LYS A 32 24.11 -38.43 -14.19
CA LYS A 32 25.06 -38.45 -13.05
C LYS A 32 26.16 -37.39 -12.98
N ARG A 33 26.12 -36.58 -11.92
CA ARG A 33 27.29 -36.25 -11.09
C ARG A 33 26.91 -36.29 -9.62
N ASP A 34 27.65 -37.11 -8.89
CA ASP A 34 27.61 -37.32 -7.45
C ASP A 34 28.49 -36.32 -6.69
N ALA A 35 28.14 -36.14 -5.40
CA ALA A 35 28.97 -35.87 -4.21
C ALA A 35 29.26 -34.40 -3.80
N PRO A 36 29.56 -34.14 -2.49
CA PRO A 36 28.93 -34.71 -1.29
C PRO A 36 28.66 -33.68 -0.15
N ARG A 37 28.08 -34.24 0.92
CA ARG A 37 27.77 -33.73 2.26
C ARG A 37 28.92 -33.03 3.00
N GLY A 38 28.58 -32.02 3.81
CA GLY A 38 29.19 -31.65 5.10
C GLY A 38 28.20 -30.74 5.84
N SER A 39 27.68 -30.97 7.06
CA SER A 39 28.21 -31.43 8.36
C SER A 39 29.19 -30.45 9.04
N ALA A 40 28.64 -29.49 9.78
CA ALA A 40 29.19 -28.85 10.99
C ALA A 40 28.08 -27.91 11.52
N ASP A 41 27.30 -28.26 12.53
CA ASP A 41 27.60 -28.35 13.97
C ASP A 41 27.94 -26.98 14.63
N GLN A 42 26.89 -26.40 15.22
CA GLN A 42 26.82 -25.65 16.49
C GLN A 42 27.48 -24.26 16.68
N PRO A 43 27.08 -23.46 17.72
CA PRO A 43 25.97 -23.66 18.67
C PRO A 43 25.02 -22.45 18.85
N ARG A 44 23.85 -22.80 19.39
CA ARG A 44 22.94 -21.93 20.17
C ARG A 44 23.68 -21.29 21.35
N ARG A 45 23.38 -20.02 21.64
CA ARG A 45 23.57 -19.46 22.98
C ARG A 45 22.22 -19.23 23.63
N ASP A 46 22.07 -19.92 24.76
CA ASP A 46 20.98 -19.78 25.70
C ASP A 46 20.98 -18.43 26.42
N ALA A 47 19.75 -17.99 26.68
CA ALA A 47 19.22 -17.34 27.87
C ALA A 47 20.19 -16.74 28.92
N SER A 48 19.89 -15.49 29.30
CA SER A 48 19.77 -15.16 30.72
C SER A 48 18.60 -14.22 31.00
N LYS A 49 17.61 -14.74 31.72
CA LYS A 49 16.63 -14.00 32.53
C LYS A 49 17.29 -13.45 33.81
N ARG A 50 16.60 -12.44 34.39
CA ARG A 50 16.73 -11.78 35.73
C ARG A 50 17.31 -10.36 35.60
N ASP A 51 16.80 -9.32 36.25
CA ASP A 51 15.87 -9.24 37.37
C ASP A 51 15.19 -7.86 37.44
N ALA A 52 14.23 -7.77 38.37
CA ALA A 52 13.23 -6.74 38.60
C ALA A 52 13.70 -5.33 39.03
N THR A 53 12.79 -4.37 38.74
CA THR A 53 12.37 -3.19 39.53
C THR A 53 13.40 -2.14 39.99
N ARG A 54 13.32 -0.92 39.42
CA ARG A 54 12.91 0.34 40.12
C ARG A 54 12.85 1.54 39.15
N SER A 55 11.73 2.26 39.13
CA SER A 55 11.63 3.61 38.54
C SER A 55 12.64 4.58 39.16
N PRO A 56 13.07 5.58 38.38
CA PRO A 56 12.83 6.95 38.84
C PRO A 56 12.33 7.90 37.73
N ALA A 57 11.45 8.80 38.18
CA ALA A 57 11.07 10.11 37.66
C ALA A 57 11.70 10.60 36.33
N GLY A 58 10.82 10.99 35.39
CA GLY A 58 11.19 11.59 34.12
C GLY A 58 11.80 13.00 34.25
N PRO A 59 12.63 13.42 33.27
CA PRO A 59 13.18 14.77 33.22
C PRO A 59 12.24 15.74 32.49
N PRO A 60 12.32 17.06 32.80
CA PRO A 60 11.39 18.05 32.30
C PRO A 60 11.67 18.42 30.85
N LYS A 61 10.59 18.79 30.15
CA LYS A 61 10.57 19.40 28.82
C LYS A 61 11.52 20.61 28.76
N ARG A 62 12.43 20.64 27.78
CA ARG A 62 13.14 21.85 27.35
C ARG A 62 13.24 21.90 25.83
N ASP A 63 12.92 23.08 25.32
CA ASP A 63 12.62 23.38 23.93
C ASP A 63 13.82 23.26 22.99
N ALA A 64 13.55 22.66 21.83
CA ALA A 64 14.45 22.45 20.70
C ALA A 64 14.69 23.73 19.87
N ALA A 65 14.91 24.88 20.52
CA ALA A 65 15.23 26.17 19.89
C ALA A 65 16.61 26.73 20.30
N SER A 66 17.53 25.87 20.72
CA SER A 66 18.88 26.27 21.20
C SER A 66 20.05 25.55 20.51
N ARG A 67 19.81 24.87 19.38
CA ARG A 67 20.87 24.14 18.63
C ARG A 67 21.11 24.63 17.20
N LEU A 68 20.95 25.93 16.95
CA LEU A 68 21.37 26.55 15.68
C LEU A 68 22.07 27.91 15.85
N GLY A 69 22.51 28.25 17.06
CA GLY A 69 23.21 29.51 17.37
C GLY A 69 24.71 29.37 17.67
N ASP A 70 25.19 28.14 17.94
CA ASP A 70 26.54 27.89 18.46
C ASP A 70 27.56 27.45 17.39
N ALA A 71 27.20 27.48 16.10
CA ALA A 71 28.09 27.10 15.00
C ALA A 71 28.74 28.30 14.25
N LEU A 72 28.53 29.55 14.68
CA LEU A 72 29.09 30.74 14.00
C LEU A 72 29.62 31.82 14.96
N ARG A 73 30.14 31.44 16.13
CA ARG A 73 30.92 32.35 17.01
C ARG A 73 32.26 31.73 17.39
N GLY A 74 33.02 31.35 16.38
CA GLY A 74 34.47 31.24 16.48
C GLY A 74 35.11 32.56 16.06
N ASP A 75 36.00 33.08 16.90
CA ASP A 75 37.07 34.03 16.60
C ASP A 75 36.71 35.50 16.29
N LEU A 76 36.60 36.28 17.37
CA LEU A 76 36.92 37.72 17.36
C LEU A 76 37.89 38.02 18.53
N PRO A 77 39.08 38.59 18.27
CA PRO A 77 40.09 38.80 19.30
C PRO A 77 39.64 39.85 20.36
N PRO A 78 40.09 39.70 21.63
CA PRO A 78 39.61 40.49 22.78
C PRO A 78 39.93 41.99 22.74
N GLN A 79 40.69 42.44 21.75
CA GLN A 79 41.13 43.84 21.59
C GLN A 79 40.00 44.79 21.14
N LEU A 80 38.89 44.26 20.59
CA LEU A 80 37.78 45.06 20.01
C LEU A 80 36.57 45.21 20.95
N ARG A 81 36.68 44.83 22.23
CA ARG A 81 35.60 44.93 23.23
C ARG A 81 35.65 46.15 24.15
N ARG A 82 36.39 47.21 23.81
CA ARG A 82 36.38 48.48 24.57
C ARG A 82 35.72 49.59 23.76
N VAL A 83 34.43 49.78 23.97
CA VAL A 83 33.77 51.06 23.67
C VAL A 83 34.02 51.95 24.88
N TRP A 84 34.97 52.88 24.77
CA TRP A 84 35.08 54.00 25.70
C TRP A 84 33.89 54.93 25.41
N PRO A 85 33.03 55.28 26.38
CA PRO A 85 32.07 56.34 26.14
C PRO A 85 32.86 57.65 26.01
N LEU A 86 32.91 58.20 24.80
CA LEU A 86 33.37 59.58 24.58
C LEU A 86 32.43 60.50 25.37
N LYS A 87 32.92 61.00 26.51
CA LYS A 87 32.24 62.05 27.29
C LYS A 87 32.12 63.26 26.36
N ARG A 88 30.90 63.56 25.89
CA ARG A 88 30.62 64.79 25.12
C ARG A 88 30.96 65.96 26.05
N ARG A 89 31.96 66.75 25.66
CA ARG A 89 32.30 68.00 26.35
C ARG A 89 31.17 68.99 26.14
N THR A 90 30.73 69.65 27.20
CA THR A 90 29.69 70.67 27.08
C THR A 90 30.30 71.97 26.58
N VAL A 91 29.47 72.92 26.13
CA VAL A 91 29.93 74.24 25.71
C VAL A 91 30.62 74.97 26.87
N GLU A 92 30.22 74.70 28.12
CA GLU A 92 30.89 75.25 29.30
C GLU A 92 32.32 74.69 29.49
N ASP A 93 32.57 73.41 29.18
CA ASP A 93 33.91 72.80 29.25
C ASP A 93 34.90 73.41 28.24
N ILE A 94 34.41 73.93 27.12
CA ILE A 94 35.22 74.59 26.10
C ILE A 94 35.49 76.04 26.52
N ALA A 95 34.47 76.76 26.97
CA ALA A 95 34.61 78.15 27.41
C ALA A 95 35.52 78.30 28.64
N ALA A 96 35.45 77.38 29.61
CA ALA A 96 36.31 77.39 30.79
C ALA A 96 37.80 77.23 30.45
N ARG A 97 38.11 76.54 29.34
CA ARG A 97 39.48 76.32 28.90
C ARG A 97 40.05 77.52 28.16
N ASP A 98 39.23 78.20 27.36
CA ASP A 98 39.65 79.43 26.66
C ASP A 98 39.90 80.57 27.65
N ILE A 99 39.10 80.67 28.73
CA ILE A 99 39.35 81.62 29.82
C ILE A 99 40.67 81.31 30.52
N ALA A 100 40.94 80.05 30.89
CA ALA A 100 42.18 79.65 31.55
C ALA A 100 43.44 79.83 30.66
N VAL A 101 43.29 79.71 29.34
CA VAL A 101 44.37 79.98 28.38
C VAL A 101 44.63 81.47 28.25
N GLN A 102 43.58 82.30 28.25
CA GLN A 102 43.72 83.76 28.19
C GLN A 102 44.33 84.33 29.50
N GLU A 103 43.92 83.81 30.66
CA GLU A 103 44.49 84.17 31.97
C GLU A 103 45.99 83.82 32.03
N ALA A 104 46.41 82.68 31.47
CA ALA A 104 47.81 82.28 31.41
C ALA A 104 48.66 83.11 30.44
N VAL A 105 48.04 83.74 29.42
CA VAL A 105 48.70 84.72 28.53
C VAL A 105 48.82 86.07 29.24
N ASP A 106 47.78 86.51 29.96
CA ASP A 106 47.78 87.78 30.71
C ASP A 106 48.73 87.76 31.92
N GLU A 107 48.94 86.59 32.56
CA GLU A 107 49.95 86.37 33.60
C GLU A 107 51.39 86.23 33.06
N GLY A 108 51.60 86.31 31.74
CA GLY A 108 52.92 86.20 31.10
C GLY A 108 53.54 84.80 31.16
N ARG A 109 52.76 83.76 31.49
CA ARG A 109 53.21 82.36 31.53
C ARG A 109 53.19 81.68 30.17
N LEU A 110 52.51 82.27 29.18
CA LEU A 110 52.47 81.84 27.79
C LEU A 110 52.79 83.03 26.86
N PRO A 111 53.55 82.83 25.76
CA PRO A 111 53.80 83.88 24.79
C PRO A 111 52.49 84.33 24.13
N PRO A 112 52.35 85.62 23.74
CA PRO A 112 51.20 86.09 22.99
C PRO A 112 51.09 85.32 21.67
N GLN A 113 49.87 84.93 21.31
CA GLN A 113 49.58 84.22 20.06
C GLN A 113 50.08 85.07 18.88
N THR A 114 51.16 84.64 18.24
CA THR A 114 51.64 85.18 16.96
C THR A 114 50.55 85.02 15.90
N GLU A 115 50.34 86.07 15.12
CA GLU A 115 49.39 86.10 13.99
C GLU A 115 49.49 84.84 13.13
N PRO A 116 48.37 84.30 12.63
CA PRO A 116 48.38 83.07 11.85
C PRO A 116 49.18 83.26 10.56
N VAL A 117 50.22 82.44 10.41
CA VAL A 117 50.91 82.19 9.14
C VAL A 117 49.84 81.88 8.08
N PRO A 118 49.87 82.50 6.89
CA PRO A 118 48.95 82.16 5.81
C PRO A 118 49.03 80.65 5.54
N LEU A 119 47.94 79.94 5.81
CA LEU A 119 47.84 78.51 5.54
C LEU A 119 48.03 78.30 4.04
N GLU A 120 49.00 77.46 3.68
CA GLU A 120 49.07 76.83 2.37
C GLU A 120 47.68 76.28 2.03
N GLN A 121 47.20 76.60 0.83
CA GLN A 121 45.88 76.16 0.38
C GLN A 121 45.79 74.63 0.55
N PRO A 122 44.72 74.10 1.16
CA PRO A 122 44.58 72.67 1.29
C PRO A 122 44.54 72.07 -0.11
N GLU A 123 45.49 71.21 -0.42
CA GLU A 123 45.42 70.37 -1.61
C GLU A 123 44.09 69.62 -1.53
N VAL A 124 43.19 69.91 -2.48
CA VAL A 124 41.86 69.32 -2.55
C VAL A 124 42.06 67.82 -2.79
N LEU A 125 42.01 67.04 -1.72
CA LEU A 125 41.90 65.59 -1.82
C LEU A 125 40.66 65.30 -2.67
N PRO A 126 40.78 64.49 -3.73
CA PRO A 126 39.63 64.15 -4.55
C PRO A 126 38.55 63.53 -3.67
N ASP A 127 37.29 63.89 -3.92
CA ASP A 127 36.16 63.28 -3.23
C ASP A 127 36.32 61.76 -3.25
N PRO A 128 36.14 61.06 -2.10
CA PRO A 128 36.18 59.61 -2.11
C PRO A 128 35.15 59.14 -3.14
N PRO A 129 35.52 58.22 -4.05
CA PRO A 129 34.61 57.77 -5.10
C PRO A 129 33.31 57.32 -4.44
N GLU A 130 32.17 57.72 -5.01
CA GLU A 130 30.84 57.33 -4.51
C GLU A 130 30.88 55.84 -4.15
N ARG A 131 30.83 55.55 -2.84
CA ARG A 131 30.86 54.17 -2.38
C ARG A 131 29.56 53.55 -2.85
N PHE A 132 29.61 52.84 -3.98
CA PHE A 132 28.52 52.01 -4.46
C PHE A 132 27.91 51.30 -3.26
N ASN A 133 26.63 51.54 -3.00
CA ASN A 133 25.98 51.06 -1.78
C ASN A 133 25.77 49.55 -1.89
N MET A 134 26.85 48.79 -1.64
CA MET A 134 26.87 47.33 -1.70
C MET A 134 25.85 46.71 -0.76
N ALA A 135 25.43 47.43 0.29
CA ALA A 135 24.36 46.98 1.17
C ALA A 135 23.00 46.98 0.45
N ALA A 136 22.68 48.01 -0.34
CA ALA A 136 21.46 48.05 -1.15
C ALA A 136 21.43 46.96 -2.22
N LEU A 137 22.56 46.71 -2.90
CA LEU A 137 22.69 45.61 -3.87
C LEU A 137 22.57 44.23 -3.22
N ARG A 138 23.11 44.03 -2.01
CA ARG A 138 22.97 42.78 -1.24
C ARG A 138 21.54 42.55 -0.78
N LEU A 139 20.84 43.59 -0.32
CA LEU A 139 19.42 43.53 0.05
C LEU A 139 18.53 43.23 -1.17
N ALA A 140 18.79 43.88 -2.31
CA ALA A 140 18.09 43.59 -3.56
C ALA A 140 18.37 42.16 -4.06
N GLY A 141 19.61 41.68 -3.95
CA GLY A 141 19.99 40.30 -4.27
C GLY A 141 19.33 39.26 -3.37
N LEU A 142 19.21 39.52 -2.06
CA LEU A 142 18.46 38.67 -1.13
C LEU A 142 16.96 38.66 -1.42
N GLY A 143 16.38 39.82 -1.74
CA GLY A 143 14.97 39.92 -2.15
C GLY A 143 14.69 39.16 -3.45
N ALA A 144 15.53 39.34 -4.48
CA ALA A 144 15.42 38.61 -5.74
C ALA A 144 15.64 37.10 -5.56
N GLY A 145 16.58 36.69 -4.70
CA GLY A 145 16.81 35.30 -4.35
C GLY A 145 15.61 34.66 -3.64
N LEU A 146 14.96 35.38 -2.72
CA LEU A 146 13.75 34.92 -2.04
C LEU A 146 12.58 34.78 -3.03
N VAL A 147 12.36 35.78 -3.89
CA VAL A 147 11.30 35.74 -4.92
C VAL A 147 11.54 34.58 -5.88
N LEU A 148 12.79 34.35 -6.32
CA LEU A 148 13.14 33.22 -7.17
C LEU A 148 12.93 31.87 -6.46
N ALA A 149 13.30 31.76 -5.18
CA ALA A 149 13.08 30.56 -4.40
C ALA A 149 11.59 30.26 -4.23
N VAL A 150 10.76 31.28 -3.94
CA VAL A 150 9.30 31.15 -3.88
C VAL A 150 8.73 30.78 -5.25
N ALA A 151 9.17 31.42 -6.32
CA ALA A 151 8.72 31.12 -7.69
C ALA A 151 9.09 29.69 -8.13
N LEU A 152 10.29 29.22 -7.83
CA LEU A 152 10.71 27.84 -8.11
C LEU A 152 9.96 26.81 -7.25
N THR A 153 9.67 27.15 -5.98
CA THR A 153 8.88 26.30 -5.09
C THR A 153 7.43 26.21 -5.59
N MET A 154 6.82 27.33 -5.95
CA MET A 154 5.49 27.39 -6.56
C MET A 154 5.48 26.64 -7.90
N MET A 155 6.46 26.84 -8.78
CA MET A 155 6.54 26.12 -10.05
C MET A 155 6.64 24.61 -9.86
N ARG A 156 7.40 24.12 -8.86
CA ARG A 156 7.41 22.69 -8.51
C ARG A 156 6.05 22.19 -8.01
N LEU A 157 5.36 22.99 -7.20
CA LEU A 157 4.03 22.64 -6.68
C LEU A 157 2.95 22.59 -7.79
N PHE A 158 3.06 23.44 -8.81
CA PHE A 158 2.02 23.62 -9.83
C PHE A 158 2.32 22.99 -11.20
N VAL A 159 3.57 22.66 -11.55
CA VAL A 159 3.94 22.22 -12.92
C VAL A 159 4.64 20.86 -12.97
N GLY A 160 5.03 20.26 -11.82
CA GLY A 160 5.80 19.00 -11.83
C GLY A 160 5.62 18.09 -10.62
N GLY A 161 4.54 18.24 -9.86
CA GLY A 161 4.22 17.38 -8.73
C GLY A 161 3.44 16.12 -9.13
N PRO A 162 3.33 15.13 -8.21
CA PRO A 162 2.37 14.04 -8.35
C PRO A 162 0.94 14.60 -8.50
N PRO A 163 0.01 13.87 -9.12
CA PRO A 163 -1.35 14.36 -9.28
C PRO A 163 -2.05 14.51 -7.92
N SER A 164 -2.94 15.50 -7.78
CA SER A 164 -3.84 15.59 -6.62
C SER A 164 -4.97 14.56 -6.71
N VAL A 165 -5.69 14.36 -5.61
CA VAL A 165 -6.89 13.52 -5.59
C VAL A 165 -7.90 14.00 -6.64
N ASP A 166 -8.19 15.29 -6.70
CA ASP A 166 -9.13 15.86 -7.69
C ASP A 166 -8.71 15.59 -9.13
N GLU A 167 -7.42 15.72 -9.45
CA GLU A 167 -6.90 15.41 -10.78
C GLU A 167 -7.05 13.91 -11.10
N LEU A 168 -6.79 13.02 -10.13
CA LEU A 168 -7.00 11.58 -10.29
C LEU A 168 -8.47 11.21 -10.46
N ARG A 169 -9.38 11.87 -9.73
CA ARG A 169 -10.82 11.66 -9.88
C ARG A 169 -11.29 12.08 -11.27
N ALA A 170 -10.86 13.25 -11.75
CA ALA A 170 -11.15 13.70 -13.10
C ALA A 170 -10.58 12.74 -14.17
N GLN A 171 -9.33 12.30 -14.03
CA GLN A 171 -8.68 11.39 -14.98
C GLN A 171 -9.30 9.98 -14.99
N SER A 172 -9.72 9.48 -13.83
CA SER A 172 -10.36 8.17 -13.71
C SER A 172 -11.79 8.16 -14.24
N GLY A 173 -12.43 9.33 -14.32
CA GLY A 173 -13.84 9.49 -14.66
C GLY A 173 -14.80 9.06 -13.55
N VAL A 174 -14.30 8.79 -12.34
CA VAL A 174 -15.10 8.27 -11.22
C VAL A 174 -16.30 9.16 -10.89
N ASP A 175 -16.13 10.48 -10.99
CA ASP A 175 -17.20 11.47 -10.73
C ASP A 175 -18.34 11.46 -11.75
N SER A 176 -18.12 10.85 -12.92
CA SER A 176 -19.13 10.73 -13.98
C SER A 176 -20.03 9.50 -13.81
N TRP A 177 -19.68 8.58 -12.90
CA TRP A 177 -20.44 7.35 -12.71
C TRP A 177 -21.62 7.61 -11.77
N GLY A 178 -22.84 7.33 -12.24
CA GLY A 178 -24.01 7.37 -11.38
C GLY A 178 -24.04 6.25 -10.33
N GLU A 179 -23.36 5.14 -10.62
CA GLU A 179 -23.24 3.96 -9.75
C GLU A 179 -21.89 3.29 -9.97
N LEU A 180 -21.36 2.67 -8.93
CA LEU A 180 -20.13 1.88 -8.97
C LEU A 180 -20.47 0.39 -9.10
N ALA A 181 -20.29 -0.17 -10.31
CA ALA A 181 -20.45 -1.58 -10.58
C ALA A 181 -19.18 -2.36 -10.24
N ILE A 182 -19.30 -3.32 -9.33
CA ILE A 182 -18.19 -4.12 -8.81
C ILE A 182 -18.46 -5.61 -9.06
N GLY A 183 -17.54 -6.27 -9.75
CA GLY A 183 -17.55 -7.72 -9.92
C GLY A 183 -17.00 -8.42 -8.68
N VAL A 184 -17.77 -9.35 -8.12
CA VAL A 184 -17.44 -10.09 -6.90
C VAL A 184 -17.76 -11.56 -7.06
N LYS A 185 -17.18 -12.42 -6.22
CA LYS A 185 -17.66 -13.80 -6.08
C LYS A 185 -19.02 -13.83 -5.40
N ASP A 186 -19.84 -14.83 -5.70
CA ASP A 186 -21.21 -14.95 -5.19
C ASP A 186 -21.47 -16.28 -4.47
N ASP A 187 -20.42 -17.04 -4.22
CA ASP A 187 -20.48 -18.44 -3.79
C ASP A 187 -19.42 -18.84 -2.77
N GLN A 188 -18.74 -17.86 -2.18
CA GLN A 188 -17.66 -18.07 -1.22
C GLN A 188 -18.10 -17.50 0.14
N PHE A 189 -18.56 -18.38 1.03
CA PHE A 189 -18.89 -17.97 2.41
C PHE A 189 -17.68 -17.29 3.08
N GLY A 190 -17.93 -16.26 3.89
CA GLY A 190 -16.89 -15.44 4.52
C GLY A 190 -16.17 -14.48 3.56
N THR A 191 -15.91 -14.89 2.31
CA THR A 191 -15.19 -14.06 1.33
C THR A 191 -16.10 -13.14 0.54
N ALA A 192 -17.01 -13.70 -0.26
CA ALA A 192 -18.08 -12.99 -0.96
C ALA A 192 -19.19 -13.96 -1.35
N TYR A 193 -20.37 -13.71 -0.79
CA TYR A 193 -21.54 -14.56 -0.94
C TYR A 193 -22.79 -13.73 -1.18
N PHE A 194 -23.57 -14.16 -2.17
CA PHE A 194 -24.91 -13.64 -2.41
C PHE A 194 -25.93 -14.62 -1.86
N ASP A 195 -26.73 -14.17 -0.89
CA ASP A 195 -27.84 -14.97 -0.39
C ASP A 195 -29.05 -14.85 -1.33
N PRO A 196 -29.45 -15.92 -2.06
CA PRO A 196 -30.57 -15.85 -2.97
C PRO A 196 -31.92 -15.65 -2.26
N ALA A 197 -32.03 -15.93 -0.96
CA ALA A 197 -33.26 -15.77 -0.20
C ALA A 197 -33.47 -14.32 0.25
N THR A 198 -32.43 -13.70 0.83
CA THR A 198 -32.50 -12.33 1.34
C THR A 198 -32.09 -11.28 0.31
N LYS A 199 -31.43 -11.69 -0.78
CA LYS A 199 -30.82 -10.82 -1.81
C LYS A 199 -29.73 -9.91 -1.25
N ILE A 200 -29.06 -10.34 -0.19
CA ILE A 200 -28.01 -9.58 0.50
C ILE A 200 -26.63 -10.13 0.13
N TRP A 201 -25.70 -9.21 -0.15
CA TRP A 201 -24.28 -9.49 -0.30
C TRP A 201 -23.58 -9.42 1.06
N SER A 202 -22.68 -10.37 1.30
CA SER A 202 -21.89 -10.43 2.54
C SER A 202 -20.50 -11.03 2.27
N GLY A 203 -19.54 -10.72 3.12
CA GLY A 203 -18.18 -11.25 3.03
C GLY A 203 -17.12 -10.16 3.08
N PHE A 204 -15.88 -10.59 3.29
CA PHE A 204 -14.72 -9.72 3.38
C PHE A 204 -14.49 -8.88 2.12
N ASP A 205 -14.57 -9.46 0.92
CA ASP A 205 -14.42 -8.72 -0.35
C ASP A 205 -15.55 -7.66 -0.51
N ILE A 206 -16.74 -7.92 0.04
CA ILE A 206 -17.87 -6.98 0.02
C ILE A 206 -17.58 -5.77 0.92
N ASP A 207 -17.02 -6.01 2.11
CA ASP A 207 -16.65 -4.93 3.02
C ASP A 207 -15.47 -4.11 2.50
N ILE A 208 -14.45 -4.74 1.90
CA ILE A 208 -13.36 -4.06 1.20
C ILE A 208 -13.90 -3.22 0.03
N ALA A 209 -14.87 -3.74 -0.72
CA ALA A 209 -15.51 -3.01 -1.80
C ALA A 209 -16.24 -1.76 -1.30
N TYR A 210 -16.96 -1.86 -0.18
CA TYR A 210 -17.63 -0.71 0.42
C TYR A 210 -16.64 0.33 0.98
N MET A 211 -15.54 -0.13 1.59
CA MET A 211 -14.45 0.77 2.04
C MET A 211 -13.86 1.57 0.87
N ILE A 212 -13.57 0.90 -0.25
CA ILE A 212 -13.11 1.57 -1.48
C ILE A 212 -14.18 2.50 -2.05
N ALA A 213 -15.43 2.05 -2.11
CA ALA A 213 -16.53 2.85 -2.65
C ALA A 213 -16.74 4.15 -1.86
N GLU A 214 -16.67 4.09 -0.53
CA GLU A 214 -16.80 5.24 0.36
C GLU A 214 -15.72 6.29 0.09
N ASP A 215 -14.45 5.89 0.02
CA ASP A 215 -13.33 6.78 -0.31
C ASP A 215 -13.40 7.33 -1.75
N LEU A 216 -14.03 6.58 -2.66
CA LEU A 216 -14.34 7.04 -4.01
C LEU A 216 -15.58 7.95 -4.05
N GLY A 217 -16.28 8.17 -2.94
CA GLY A 217 -17.41 9.10 -2.82
C GLY A 217 -18.79 8.49 -3.11
N PHE A 218 -18.90 7.17 -3.17
CA PHE A 218 -20.18 6.48 -3.37
C PHE A 218 -20.80 6.07 -2.03
N ARG A 219 -22.11 6.31 -1.90
CA ARG A 219 -22.91 5.73 -0.82
C ARG A 219 -23.11 4.24 -1.09
N ARG A 220 -23.36 3.45 -0.04
CA ARG A 220 -23.66 2.01 -0.18
C ARG A 220 -24.78 1.70 -1.18
N SER A 221 -25.79 2.59 -1.30
CA SER A 221 -26.89 2.46 -2.25
C SER A 221 -26.50 2.71 -3.71
N GLU A 222 -25.35 3.34 -3.96
CA GLU A 222 -24.81 3.63 -5.30
C GLU A 222 -23.80 2.55 -5.73
N VAL A 223 -23.53 1.54 -4.89
CA VAL A 223 -22.69 0.39 -5.21
C VAL A 223 -23.55 -0.76 -5.69
N LYS A 224 -23.24 -1.30 -6.87
CA LYS A 224 -23.90 -2.48 -7.43
C LYS A 224 -22.91 -3.64 -7.55
N PHE A 225 -23.21 -4.73 -6.86
CA PHE A 225 -22.45 -5.96 -6.97
C PHE A 225 -23.02 -6.88 -8.05
N TYR A 226 -22.12 -7.45 -8.83
CA TYR A 226 -22.43 -8.44 -9.86
C TYR A 226 -21.62 -9.71 -9.61
N GLY A 227 -22.32 -10.84 -9.55
CA GLY A 227 -21.70 -12.15 -9.37
C GLY A 227 -20.88 -12.53 -10.59
N MET A 228 -19.65 -13.00 -10.37
CA MET A 228 -18.74 -13.30 -11.47
C MET A 228 -18.00 -14.63 -11.35
N GLU A 229 -17.75 -15.21 -12.52
CA GLU A 229 -17.00 -16.44 -12.66
C GLU A 229 -15.49 -16.18 -12.64
N SER A 230 -14.72 -17.19 -12.22
CA SER A 230 -13.28 -17.02 -12.05
C SER A 230 -12.57 -16.59 -13.34
N GLU A 231 -13.03 -17.10 -14.48
CA GLU A 231 -12.49 -16.80 -15.81
C GLU A 231 -12.80 -15.38 -16.31
N ASP A 232 -13.82 -14.74 -15.74
CA ASP A 232 -14.27 -13.42 -16.18
C ASP A 232 -13.58 -12.26 -15.44
N ARG A 233 -12.86 -12.56 -14.35
CA ARG A 233 -12.15 -11.56 -13.53
C ARG A 233 -11.17 -10.70 -14.31
N ALA A 234 -10.42 -11.30 -15.24
CA ALA A 234 -9.46 -10.57 -16.07
C ALA A 234 -10.15 -9.66 -17.09
N ARG A 235 -11.31 -10.09 -17.60
CA ARG A 235 -12.11 -9.35 -18.60
C ARG A 235 -12.97 -8.25 -17.99
N MET A 236 -13.08 -8.20 -16.66
CA MET A 236 -13.97 -7.27 -15.94
C MET A 236 -15.41 -7.31 -16.48
N GLN A 237 -15.88 -8.53 -16.73
CA GLN A 237 -17.24 -8.81 -17.15
C GLN A 237 -17.90 -9.62 -16.05
N ALA A 238 -19.06 -9.20 -15.57
CA ALA A 238 -19.86 -9.98 -14.66
C ALA A 238 -21.16 -10.41 -15.33
N THR A 239 -21.99 -11.14 -14.61
CA THR A 239 -23.33 -11.53 -15.06
C THR A 239 -24.36 -10.94 -14.11
N ASP A 240 -25.37 -10.24 -14.64
CA ASP A 240 -26.46 -9.72 -13.83
C ASP A 240 -27.45 -10.83 -13.42
N VAL A 241 -28.42 -10.46 -12.59
CA VAL A 241 -29.46 -11.39 -12.11
C VAL A 241 -30.34 -11.97 -13.21
N ASN A 242 -30.34 -11.36 -14.41
CA ASN A 242 -31.10 -11.79 -15.59
C ASN A 242 -30.25 -12.62 -16.56
N GLY A 243 -28.96 -12.84 -16.26
CA GLY A 243 -28.04 -13.58 -17.12
C GLY A 243 -27.32 -12.73 -18.18
N ASN A 244 -27.47 -11.40 -18.16
CA ASN A 244 -26.78 -10.52 -19.12
C ASN A 244 -25.34 -10.27 -18.68
N ARG A 245 -24.44 -10.16 -19.67
CA ARG A 245 -23.05 -9.77 -19.44
C ARG A 245 -22.97 -8.26 -19.20
N VAL A 246 -22.37 -7.86 -18.08
CA VAL A 246 -22.27 -6.45 -17.66
C VAL A 246 -20.81 -6.11 -17.38
N PRO A 247 -20.25 -5.03 -17.97
CA PRO A 247 -18.92 -4.54 -17.60
C PRO A 247 -18.95 -3.95 -16.19
N VAL A 248 -17.86 -4.16 -15.45
CA VAL A 248 -17.70 -3.61 -14.09
C VAL A 248 -16.48 -2.68 -14.04
N GLN A 249 -16.48 -1.69 -13.14
CA GLN A 249 -15.36 -0.76 -12.97
C GLN A 249 -14.27 -1.32 -12.04
N LEU A 250 -14.64 -2.22 -11.12
CA LEU A 250 -13.72 -2.88 -10.20
C LEU A 250 -14.02 -4.37 -10.12
N VAL A 251 -13.00 -5.18 -9.89
CA VAL A 251 -13.13 -6.60 -9.57
C VAL A 251 -12.43 -6.90 -8.24
N ILE A 252 -13.22 -7.29 -7.25
CA ILE A 252 -12.81 -7.65 -5.89
C ILE A 252 -13.37 -9.04 -5.62
N ALA A 253 -12.63 -10.06 -6.06
CA ALA A 253 -13.16 -11.41 -6.26
C ALA A 253 -12.10 -12.48 -5.97
N SER A 254 -11.59 -12.48 -4.73
CA SER A 254 -10.52 -13.36 -4.22
C SER A 254 -9.41 -13.54 -5.25
N TYR A 255 -8.88 -12.41 -5.75
CA TYR A 255 -8.11 -12.40 -6.98
C TYR A 255 -6.62 -12.16 -6.73
N SER A 256 -5.85 -13.26 -6.76
CA SER A 256 -4.41 -13.20 -6.50
C SER A 256 -3.62 -12.37 -7.53
N ILE A 257 -2.70 -11.56 -7.05
CA ILE A 257 -1.72 -10.85 -7.86
C ILE A 257 -0.64 -11.85 -8.25
N THR A 258 -0.45 -12.06 -9.56
CA THR A 258 0.64 -12.92 -10.08
C THR A 258 1.38 -12.25 -11.23
N PRO A 259 2.67 -12.56 -11.44
CA PRO A 259 3.42 -12.05 -12.59
C PRO A 259 2.76 -12.38 -13.92
N LYS A 260 2.16 -13.58 -14.05
CA LYS A 260 1.42 -13.98 -15.25
C LYS A 260 0.21 -13.08 -15.50
N ARG A 261 -0.63 -12.82 -14.50
CA ARG A 261 -1.82 -11.96 -14.66
C ARG A 261 -1.44 -10.52 -15.00
N VAL A 262 -0.37 -9.99 -14.39
CA VAL A 262 0.17 -8.65 -14.72
C VAL A 262 0.70 -8.61 -16.15
N ALA A 263 1.44 -9.64 -16.59
CA ALA A 263 1.90 -9.76 -17.98
C ALA A 263 0.72 -9.85 -18.96
N ASP A 264 -0.36 -10.53 -18.57
CA ASP A 264 -1.62 -10.65 -19.29
C ASP A 264 -2.52 -9.38 -19.17
N LYS A 265 -1.94 -8.23 -18.78
CA LYS A 265 -2.59 -6.91 -18.73
C LYS A 265 -3.70 -6.76 -17.67
N VAL A 266 -3.69 -7.58 -16.63
CA VAL A 266 -4.52 -7.34 -15.44
C VAL A 266 -3.83 -6.28 -14.58
N ASN A 267 -4.52 -5.16 -14.35
CA ASN A 267 -4.00 -4.05 -13.55
C ASN A 267 -4.52 -4.15 -12.12
N PHE A 268 -3.65 -4.59 -11.21
CA PHE A 268 -4.01 -4.78 -9.80
C PHE A 268 -3.71 -3.54 -8.95
N SER A 269 -4.53 -3.31 -7.92
CA SER A 269 -4.14 -2.55 -6.74
C SER A 269 -2.99 -3.23 -5.99
N GLN A 270 -2.51 -2.59 -4.93
CA GLN A 270 -1.76 -3.26 -3.89
C GLN A 270 -2.62 -4.33 -3.18
N SER A 271 -1.95 -5.24 -2.48
CA SER A 271 -2.61 -6.37 -1.84
C SER A 271 -3.50 -5.91 -0.68
N TYR A 272 -4.68 -6.49 -0.54
CA TYR A 272 -5.59 -6.24 0.59
C TYR A 272 -5.77 -7.46 1.51
N LEU A 273 -5.36 -8.66 1.09
CA LEU A 273 -5.33 -9.86 1.95
C LEU A 273 -4.13 -10.74 1.60
N TYR A 274 -3.61 -11.43 2.62
CA TYR A 274 -2.73 -12.58 2.46
C TYR A 274 -3.40 -13.85 2.96
N THR A 275 -3.38 -14.90 2.14
CA THR A 275 -3.84 -16.26 2.44
C THR A 275 -2.87 -17.24 1.80
N GLU A 276 -3.18 -18.52 1.86
CA GLU A 276 -2.38 -19.60 1.28
C GLU A 276 -3.29 -20.65 0.65
N GLN A 277 -2.73 -21.50 -0.20
CA GLN A 277 -3.47 -22.61 -0.78
C GLN A 277 -3.64 -23.72 0.27
N SER A 278 -4.85 -24.27 0.38
CA SER A 278 -5.13 -25.42 1.24
C SER A 278 -6.01 -26.46 0.54
N VAL A 279 -6.45 -27.47 1.28
CA VAL A 279 -7.31 -28.54 0.79
C VAL A 279 -8.49 -28.80 1.73
N MET A 280 -9.66 -29.04 1.14
CA MET A 280 -10.85 -29.54 1.81
C MET A 280 -11.21 -30.94 1.32
N THR A 281 -11.53 -31.84 2.26
CA THR A 281 -12.06 -33.18 1.97
C THR A 281 -13.41 -33.39 2.65
N LEU A 282 -14.09 -34.49 2.35
CA LEU A 282 -15.17 -34.97 3.21
C LEU A 282 -14.62 -35.37 4.58
N ARG A 283 -15.48 -35.24 5.60
CA ARG A 283 -15.15 -35.62 6.96
C ARG A 283 -14.79 -37.11 7.06
N GLY A 284 -13.75 -37.41 7.84
CA GLY A 284 -13.27 -38.78 8.04
C GLY A 284 -12.33 -39.27 6.95
N HIS A 285 -11.93 -38.40 6.02
CA HIS A 285 -10.79 -38.66 5.14
C HIS A 285 -9.52 -38.85 5.99
N LYS A 286 -8.57 -39.64 5.48
CA LYS A 286 -7.26 -39.79 6.13
C LYS A 286 -6.57 -38.42 6.23
N PRO A 287 -5.73 -38.17 7.25
CA PRO A 287 -4.99 -36.92 7.32
C PRO A 287 -4.22 -36.63 6.03
N VAL A 288 -4.35 -35.39 5.56
CA VAL A 288 -3.65 -34.87 4.38
C VAL A 288 -2.51 -34.00 4.88
N ALA A 289 -1.30 -34.27 4.43
CA ALA A 289 -0.10 -33.51 4.77
C ALA A 289 0.45 -32.73 3.55
N SER A 290 0.14 -33.17 2.33
CA SER A 290 0.62 -32.53 1.11
C SER A 290 -0.28 -32.81 -0.09
N LEU A 291 -0.04 -32.10 -1.20
CA LEU A 291 -0.74 -32.37 -2.47
C LEU A 291 -0.38 -33.74 -3.07
N ASP A 292 0.77 -34.31 -2.71
CA ASP A 292 1.19 -35.64 -3.19
C ASP A 292 0.26 -36.76 -2.67
N ASP A 293 -0.46 -36.51 -1.57
CA ASP A 293 -1.50 -37.42 -1.05
C ASP A 293 -2.69 -37.58 -2.03
N PHE A 294 -2.74 -36.75 -3.08
CA PHE A 294 -3.72 -36.79 -4.16
C PHE A 294 -3.17 -37.25 -5.50
N ALA A 295 -1.96 -37.81 -5.56
CA ALA A 295 -1.44 -38.43 -6.78
C ALA A 295 -2.42 -39.50 -7.30
N GLY A 296 -2.85 -39.37 -8.57
CA GLY A 296 -3.86 -40.24 -9.19
C GLY A 296 -5.30 -40.05 -8.69
N LYS A 297 -5.54 -39.18 -7.71
CA LYS A 297 -6.87 -38.83 -7.19
C LYS A 297 -7.44 -37.61 -7.89
N ARG A 298 -8.76 -37.40 -7.76
CA ARG A 298 -9.46 -36.29 -8.41
C ARG A 298 -9.54 -35.10 -7.47
N VAL A 299 -9.01 -33.95 -7.91
CA VAL A 299 -9.03 -32.71 -7.12
C VAL A 299 -9.76 -31.63 -7.92
N CYS A 300 -10.81 -31.06 -7.35
CA CYS A 300 -11.47 -29.91 -7.96
C CYS A 300 -10.80 -28.60 -7.53
N THR A 301 -10.63 -27.68 -8.46
CA THR A 301 -10.13 -26.34 -8.22
C THR A 301 -10.87 -25.32 -9.08
N LEU A 302 -10.61 -24.03 -8.85
CA LEU A 302 -11.21 -22.96 -9.64
C LEU A 302 -10.46 -22.76 -10.96
N SER A 303 -11.19 -22.61 -12.06
CA SER A 303 -10.64 -22.25 -13.37
C SER A 303 -9.82 -20.97 -13.27
N THR A 304 -8.67 -20.93 -13.95
CA THR A 304 -7.72 -19.79 -13.93
C THR A 304 -7.20 -19.40 -12.54
N SER A 305 -7.41 -20.22 -11.51
CA SER A 305 -6.84 -20.01 -10.18
C SER A 305 -5.35 -20.32 -10.14
N THR A 306 -4.67 -19.73 -9.17
CA THR A 306 -3.27 -20.05 -8.82
C THR A 306 -3.13 -21.47 -8.31
N SER A 307 -4.17 -21.96 -7.64
CA SER A 307 -4.26 -23.31 -7.06
C SER A 307 -4.33 -24.46 -8.08
N LEU A 308 -4.39 -24.17 -9.38
CA LEU A 308 -4.50 -25.20 -10.42
C LEU A 308 -3.20 -25.97 -10.64
N THR A 309 -2.06 -25.28 -10.57
CA THR A 309 -0.77 -25.83 -11.03
C THR A 309 -0.19 -26.84 -10.04
N ALA A 310 -0.22 -26.54 -8.74
CA ALA A 310 0.42 -27.36 -7.72
C ALA A 310 -0.19 -28.78 -7.61
N PRO A 311 -1.52 -28.97 -7.57
CA PRO A 311 -2.12 -30.31 -7.53
C PRO A 311 -1.80 -31.11 -8.80
N LYS A 312 -1.78 -30.46 -9.96
CA LYS A 312 -1.41 -31.11 -11.23
C LYS A 312 0.05 -31.57 -11.21
N ALA A 313 0.96 -30.74 -10.68
CA ALA A 313 2.37 -31.07 -10.54
C ALA A 313 2.61 -32.25 -9.57
N ALA A 314 1.78 -32.36 -8.53
CA ALA A 314 1.74 -33.47 -7.58
C ALA A 314 1.08 -34.76 -8.15
N GLY A 315 0.66 -34.76 -9.42
CA GLY A 315 0.09 -35.92 -10.09
C GLY A 315 -1.41 -36.13 -9.86
N ALA A 316 -2.14 -35.14 -9.33
CA ALA A 316 -3.59 -35.21 -9.21
C ALA A 316 -4.29 -35.05 -10.57
N ILE A 317 -5.46 -35.69 -10.71
CA ILE A 317 -6.39 -35.48 -11.81
C ILE A 317 -7.21 -34.23 -11.50
N VAL A 318 -6.80 -33.09 -12.07
CA VAL A 318 -7.43 -31.80 -11.79
C VAL A 318 -8.72 -31.62 -12.59
N ILE A 319 -9.80 -31.28 -11.88
CA ILE A 319 -11.08 -30.84 -12.44
C ILE A 319 -11.23 -29.35 -12.16
N SER A 320 -11.53 -28.55 -13.18
CA SER A 320 -11.69 -27.10 -13.02
C SER A 320 -13.15 -26.69 -13.13
N LYS A 321 -13.58 -25.79 -12.25
CA LYS A 321 -14.91 -25.17 -12.24
C LYS A 321 -14.83 -23.66 -12.08
N ASN A 322 -15.85 -22.96 -12.56
CA ASN A 322 -15.86 -21.50 -12.52
C ASN A 322 -16.35 -20.94 -11.18
N ARG A 323 -17.10 -21.75 -10.43
CA ARG A 323 -17.63 -21.47 -9.10
C ARG A 323 -17.22 -22.56 -8.12
N VAL A 324 -16.84 -22.18 -6.91
CA VAL A 324 -16.39 -23.11 -5.87
C VAL A 324 -17.54 -24.00 -5.40
N ARG A 325 -18.79 -23.51 -5.43
CA ARG A 325 -19.98 -24.31 -5.13
C ARG A 325 -20.10 -25.56 -6.01
N GLU A 326 -19.63 -25.49 -7.26
CA GLU A 326 -19.62 -26.64 -8.18
C GLU A 326 -18.58 -27.68 -7.76
N CYS A 327 -17.42 -27.24 -7.26
CA CYS A 327 -16.42 -28.13 -6.69
C CYS A 327 -16.94 -28.83 -5.42
N PHE A 328 -17.65 -28.10 -4.55
CA PHE A 328 -18.29 -28.70 -3.37
C PHE A 328 -19.41 -29.67 -3.75
N ALA A 329 -20.16 -29.42 -4.83
CA ALA A 329 -21.13 -30.37 -5.36
C ALA A 329 -20.46 -31.68 -5.78
N LEU A 330 -19.34 -31.61 -6.52
CA LEU A 330 -18.55 -32.79 -6.90
C LEU A 330 -17.93 -33.50 -5.69
N LEU A 331 -17.44 -32.75 -4.69
CA LEU A 331 -16.90 -33.33 -3.46
C LEU A 331 -17.98 -34.11 -2.70
N ASN A 332 -19.21 -33.59 -2.68
CA ASN A 332 -20.34 -34.25 -2.03
C ASN A 332 -20.83 -35.50 -2.76
N GLN A 333 -20.65 -35.55 -4.09
CA GLN A 333 -20.96 -36.75 -4.87
C GLN A 333 -19.97 -37.88 -4.54
N GLY A 334 -18.67 -37.55 -4.41
CA GLY A 334 -17.62 -38.53 -4.14
C GLY A 334 -17.52 -39.64 -5.22
N GLY A 335 -16.74 -40.68 -4.93
CA GLY A 335 -16.65 -41.86 -5.81
C GLY A 335 -16.12 -41.57 -7.22
N ALA A 336 -16.55 -42.37 -8.19
CA ALA A 336 -16.04 -42.30 -9.58
C ALA A 336 -16.47 -41.03 -10.34
N GLU A 337 -17.60 -40.42 -9.98
CA GLU A 337 -18.16 -39.25 -10.67
C GLU A 337 -17.82 -37.92 -9.99
N GLY A 338 -17.56 -37.96 -8.67
CA GLY A 338 -17.21 -36.79 -7.86
C GLY A 338 -15.72 -36.44 -7.86
N VAL A 339 -15.26 -35.82 -6.78
CA VAL A 339 -13.83 -35.57 -6.50
C VAL A 339 -13.48 -35.96 -5.07
N ASP A 340 -12.21 -36.25 -4.81
CA ASP A 340 -11.68 -36.61 -3.49
C ASP A 340 -11.43 -35.38 -2.61
N ALA A 341 -11.12 -34.25 -3.25
CA ALA A 341 -10.79 -33.00 -2.58
C ALA A 341 -11.15 -31.76 -3.40
N VAL A 342 -11.30 -30.64 -2.70
CA VAL A 342 -11.30 -29.29 -3.29
C VAL A 342 -10.02 -28.58 -2.83
N SER A 343 -9.26 -28.01 -3.76
CA SER A 343 -8.08 -27.20 -3.44
C SER A 343 -8.21 -25.79 -4.00
N THR A 344 -8.10 -24.82 -3.11
CA THR A 344 -8.08 -23.38 -3.37
C THR A 344 -7.55 -22.67 -2.12
N ASP A 345 -7.50 -21.35 -2.13
CA ASP A 345 -7.13 -20.50 -1.00
C ASP A 345 -7.89 -20.86 0.29
N ALA A 346 -7.18 -20.93 1.43
CA ALA A 346 -7.70 -21.32 2.73
C ALA A 346 -8.82 -20.40 3.21
N ALA A 347 -8.74 -19.10 2.89
CA ALA A 347 -9.79 -18.11 3.14
C ALA A 347 -11.13 -18.47 2.48
N ILE A 348 -11.10 -19.07 1.29
CA ILE A 348 -12.32 -19.52 0.59
C ILE A 348 -12.86 -20.80 1.22
N LEU A 349 -11.96 -21.74 1.55
CA LEU A 349 -12.33 -23.05 2.11
C LEU A 349 -12.86 -22.93 3.55
N ALA A 350 -12.35 -21.98 4.32
CA ALA A 350 -12.74 -21.76 5.71
C ALA A 350 -14.23 -21.49 5.90
N GLY A 351 -14.84 -20.68 5.02
CA GLY A 351 -16.27 -20.40 5.10
C GLY A 351 -17.14 -21.62 4.82
N TRP A 352 -16.70 -22.53 3.95
CA TRP A 352 -17.40 -23.80 3.74
C TRP A 352 -17.29 -24.72 4.95
N LYS A 353 -16.13 -24.77 5.61
CA LYS A 353 -15.95 -25.50 6.86
C LYS A 353 -16.81 -24.89 7.97
N ALA A 354 -16.85 -23.57 8.10
CA ALA A 354 -17.66 -22.87 9.09
C ALA A 354 -19.16 -23.08 8.87
N ARG A 355 -19.61 -23.08 7.61
CA ARG A 355 -21.01 -23.32 7.25
C ARG A 355 -21.45 -24.77 7.50
N TYR A 356 -20.56 -25.73 7.27
CA TYR A 356 -20.85 -27.17 7.36
C TYR A 356 -19.78 -27.93 8.18
N PRO A 357 -19.62 -27.61 9.47
CA PRO A 357 -18.47 -28.08 10.27
C PRO A 357 -18.45 -29.60 10.45
N GLY A 358 -19.62 -30.24 10.41
CA GLY A 358 -19.76 -31.68 10.54
C GLY A 358 -19.52 -32.47 9.25
N LYS A 359 -19.34 -31.79 8.10
CA LYS A 359 -19.31 -32.44 6.78
C LYS A 359 -17.93 -32.48 6.14
N TYR A 360 -17.07 -31.51 6.43
CA TYR A 360 -15.78 -31.35 5.77
C TYR A 360 -14.63 -31.34 6.76
N ASP A 361 -13.46 -31.79 6.32
CA ASP A 361 -12.18 -31.61 7.02
C ASP A 361 -11.28 -30.70 6.18
N HIS A 362 -10.74 -29.65 6.84
CA HIS A 362 -9.85 -28.66 6.24
C HIS A 362 -8.42 -28.99 6.62
N TRP A 363 -7.51 -28.99 5.65
CA TRP A 363 -6.13 -29.43 5.81
C TRP A 363 -5.18 -28.31 5.41
N ASP A 364 -4.31 -27.96 6.35
CA ASP A 364 -3.12 -27.16 6.09
C ASP A 364 -2.08 -28.01 5.36
N LEU A 365 -1.55 -27.49 4.27
CA LEU A 365 -0.52 -28.15 3.46
C LEU A 365 0.91 -27.72 3.82
N GLY A 366 1.06 -26.74 4.71
CA GLY A 366 2.36 -26.17 5.08
C GLY A 366 3.11 -25.58 3.89
N LEU A 367 2.38 -25.01 2.93
CA LEU A 367 2.98 -24.42 1.73
C LEU A 367 3.59 -23.06 2.06
N ASP A 368 4.81 -22.82 1.61
CA ASP A 368 5.46 -21.49 1.76
C ASP A 368 4.83 -20.41 0.86
N GLY A 369 3.95 -20.80 -0.06
CA GLY A 369 3.34 -19.91 -1.05
C GLY A 369 2.24 -19.03 -0.48
N THR A 370 2.49 -17.71 -0.42
CA THR A 370 1.48 -16.72 -0.05
C THR A 370 0.68 -16.24 -1.28
N GLU A 371 -0.63 -16.43 -1.23
CA GLU A 371 -1.59 -15.82 -2.14
C GLU A 371 -1.87 -14.38 -1.70
N ARG A 372 -1.71 -13.43 -2.64
CA ARG A 372 -1.85 -11.99 -2.39
C ARG A 372 -3.05 -11.45 -3.13
N TRP A 373 -4.18 -11.18 -2.48
CA TRP A 373 -5.37 -10.70 -3.18
C TRP A 373 -5.29 -9.19 -3.47
N GLY A 374 -5.64 -8.80 -4.70
CA GLY A 374 -5.69 -7.42 -5.14
C GLY A 374 -6.95 -7.11 -5.93
N VAL A 375 -7.28 -5.83 -6.06
CA VAL A 375 -8.41 -5.33 -6.86
C VAL A 375 -7.95 -5.18 -8.31
N ASN A 376 -8.64 -5.81 -9.27
CA ASN A 376 -8.42 -5.47 -10.68
C ASN A 376 -9.23 -4.21 -11.02
N VAL A 377 -8.53 -3.15 -11.46
CA VAL A 377 -9.08 -1.82 -11.73
C VAL A 377 -9.18 -1.49 -13.22
N GLY A 378 -8.87 -2.46 -14.09
CA GLY A 378 -8.87 -2.27 -15.54
C GLY A 378 -7.78 -1.33 -16.04
N ASP A 379 -7.87 -0.90 -17.29
CA ASP A 379 -6.91 0.05 -17.87
C ASP A 379 -7.20 1.49 -17.41
N ASN A 380 -7.12 1.70 -16.08
CA ASN A 380 -7.39 2.98 -15.44
C ASN A 380 -6.34 3.27 -14.34
N PRO A 381 -5.16 3.80 -14.70
CA PRO A 381 -4.08 4.05 -13.76
C PRO A 381 -4.43 5.12 -12.71
N ALA A 382 -5.33 6.06 -13.03
CA ALA A 382 -5.80 7.06 -12.09
C ALA A 382 -6.69 6.42 -11.00
N LEU A 383 -7.64 5.55 -11.40
CA LEU A 383 -8.45 4.77 -10.47
C LEU A 383 -7.58 3.85 -9.61
N LYS A 384 -6.55 3.21 -10.21
CA LYS A 384 -5.58 2.40 -9.48
C LYS A 384 -4.96 3.17 -8.31
N LYS A 385 -4.50 4.40 -8.56
CA LYS A 385 -3.90 5.26 -7.52
C LYS A 385 -4.89 5.63 -6.43
N LEU A 386 -6.16 5.89 -6.78
CA LEU A 386 -7.21 6.16 -5.80
C LEU A 386 -7.50 4.94 -4.92
N VAL A 387 -7.62 3.75 -5.52
CA VAL A 387 -7.80 2.49 -4.77
C VAL A 387 -6.59 2.20 -3.88
N ASP A 388 -5.37 2.37 -4.39
CA ASP A 388 -4.14 2.22 -3.60
C ASP A 388 -4.07 3.24 -2.45
N LEU A 389 -4.64 4.45 -2.65
CA LEU A 389 -4.69 5.49 -1.62
C LEU A 389 -5.65 5.09 -0.49
N THR A 390 -6.83 4.55 -0.81
CA THR A 390 -7.76 3.97 0.17
C THR A 390 -7.08 2.87 0.98
N LEU A 391 -6.46 1.89 0.30
CA LEU A 391 -5.79 0.79 0.99
C LEU A 391 -4.66 1.30 1.88
N TRP A 392 -3.93 2.34 1.45
CA TRP A 392 -2.90 2.96 2.26
C TRP A 392 -3.45 3.70 3.47
N ARG A 393 -4.56 4.45 3.33
CA ARG A 393 -5.22 5.14 4.45
C ARG A 393 -5.66 4.16 5.52
N SER A 394 -6.37 3.11 5.11
CA SER A 394 -6.79 2.03 6.01
C SER A 394 -5.61 1.38 6.73
N TYR A 395 -4.45 1.24 6.07
CA TYR A 395 -3.26 0.68 6.69
C TYR A 395 -2.52 1.68 7.61
N ALA A 396 -2.50 2.96 7.26
CA ALA A 396 -1.64 3.97 7.86
C ALA A 396 -2.30 4.79 8.97
N ASP A 397 -3.63 4.97 8.91
CA ASP A 397 -4.39 5.64 9.97
C ASP A 397 -4.78 4.63 11.06
N PRO A 398 -4.23 4.73 12.29
CA PRO A 398 -4.59 3.83 13.37
C PRO A 398 -6.04 3.96 13.84
N ASN A 399 -6.79 4.97 13.37
CA ASN A 399 -8.21 5.12 13.68
C ASN A 399 -9.13 4.51 12.59
N ASP A 400 -8.59 4.14 11.43
CA ASP A 400 -9.34 3.49 10.36
C ASP A 400 -9.36 1.97 10.58
N GLU A 401 -10.34 1.50 11.35
CA GLU A 401 -10.52 0.07 11.66
C GLU A 401 -11.39 -0.66 10.61
N ARG A 402 -11.64 -0.07 9.43
CA ARG A 402 -12.57 -0.67 8.44
C ARG A 402 -12.09 -2.05 7.98
N TRP A 403 -10.79 -2.21 7.74
CA TRP A 403 -10.19 -3.49 7.35
C TRP A 403 -10.24 -4.50 8.50
N GLU A 404 -9.85 -4.11 9.71
CA GLU A 404 -9.85 -4.97 10.90
C GLU A 404 -11.25 -5.49 11.21
N LYS A 405 -12.26 -4.61 11.14
CA LYS A 405 -13.68 -4.98 11.34
C LYS A 405 -14.18 -5.92 10.26
N ALA A 406 -13.79 -5.69 9.00
CA ALA A 406 -14.09 -6.62 7.91
C ALA A 406 -13.46 -7.99 8.18
N PHE A 407 -12.20 -8.04 8.59
CA PHE A 407 -11.51 -9.30 8.90
C PHE A 407 -12.16 -10.02 10.09
N GLU A 408 -12.47 -9.30 11.16
CA GLU A 408 -13.10 -9.86 12.36
C GLU A 408 -14.48 -10.45 12.04
N THR A 409 -15.31 -9.69 11.34
CA THR A 409 -16.69 -10.10 11.02
C THR A 409 -16.71 -11.35 10.15
N ASN A 410 -15.78 -11.45 9.21
CA ASN A 410 -15.85 -12.43 8.13
C ASN A 410 -14.93 -13.65 8.29
N PHE A 411 -13.71 -13.48 8.81
CA PHE A 411 -12.75 -14.58 8.94
C PHE A 411 -12.49 -15.00 10.39
N GLN A 412 -12.46 -14.05 11.33
CA GLN A 412 -12.22 -14.39 12.74
C GLN A 412 -13.35 -15.27 13.32
N THR A 413 -14.58 -15.10 12.83
CA THR A 413 -15.74 -15.93 13.18
C THR A 413 -15.65 -17.36 12.64
N GLU A 414 -14.80 -17.62 11.63
CA GLU A 414 -14.62 -18.93 11.01
C GLU A 414 -13.51 -19.76 11.69
N VAL A 415 -12.58 -19.11 12.38
CA VAL A 415 -11.45 -19.75 13.08
C VAL A 415 -11.88 -20.91 13.99
N PRO A 416 -12.92 -20.79 14.85
CA PRO A 416 -13.33 -21.88 15.72
C PRO A 416 -13.71 -23.16 14.98
N ALA A 417 -14.31 -23.05 13.80
CA ALA A 417 -14.72 -24.20 12.99
C ALA A 417 -13.54 -24.86 12.26
N ASN A 418 -12.49 -24.10 11.96
CA ASN A 418 -11.32 -24.54 11.22
C ASN A 418 -10.18 -25.06 12.11
N GLY A 419 -10.27 -24.82 13.43
CA GLY A 419 -9.32 -25.35 14.40
C GLY A 419 -7.95 -24.69 14.28
N LYS A 420 -6.94 -25.45 13.88
CA LYS A 420 -5.54 -24.97 13.79
C LYS A 420 -5.12 -24.58 12.37
N VAL A 421 -5.97 -24.80 11.38
CA VAL A 421 -5.64 -24.50 9.99
C VAL A 421 -5.60 -22.98 9.83
N PRO A 422 -4.47 -22.39 9.39
CA PRO A 422 -4.40 -20.99 9.04
C PRO A 422 -5.35 -20.68 7.86
N ILE A 423 -6.09 -19.58 7.99
CA ILE A 423 -7.12 -19.18 7.01
C ILE A 423 -6.61 -18.00 6.17
N ALA A 424 -6.16 -16.97 6.87
CA ALA A 424 -5.59 -15.75 6.31
C ALA A 424 -4.75 -15.06 7.38
N VAL A 425 -3.85 -14.18 6.96
CA VAL A 425 -3.07 -13.33 7.88
C VAL A 425 -4.01 -12.29 8.49
N ALA A 426 -4.15 -12.32 9.82
CA ALA A 426 -5.00 -11.39 10.60
C ALA A 426 -4.38 -9.99 10.76
N GLN A 427 -3.79 -9.48 9.69
CA GLN A 427 -3.22 -8.15 9.60
C GLN A 427 -3.30 -7.67 8.15
N GLN A 428 -3.70 -6.41 7.96
CA GLN A 428 -3.71 -5.82 6.64
C GLN A 428 -2.31 -5.88 6.02
N PRO A 429 -2.18 -6.33 4.75
CA PRO A 429 -0.92 -6.26 4.04
C PRO A 429 -0.35 -4.84 4.06
N ARG A 430 0.97 -4.73 4.21
CA ARG A 430 1.64 -3.43 4.16
C ARG A 430 1.40 -2.78 2.79
N VAL A 431 0.90 -1.55 2.81
CA VAL A 431 0.64 -0.74 1.62
C VAL A 431 1.64 0.41 1.54
N ILE A 432 2.24 0.59 0.37
CA ILE A 432 3.13 1.72 0.08
C ILE A 432 2.25 2.90 -0.32
N ARG A 433 2.49 4.08 0.27
CA ARG A 433 1.76 5.30 -0.09
C ARG A 433 1.89 5.55 -1.61
N PRO A 434 0.78 5.66 -2.37
CA PRO A 434 0.87 6.01 -3.78
C PRO A 434 1.35 7.45 -3.93
N ASP A 435 1.98 7.73 -5.06
CA ASP A 435 2.48 9.07 -5.38
C ASP A 435 1.30 10.00 -5.75
N VAL A 436 0.75 10.64 -4.71
CA VAL A 436 -0.38 11.58 -4.72
C VAL A 436 0.02 12.83 -3.94
N ARG A 437 -0.22 14.00 -4.52
CA ARG A 437 0.10 15.29 -3.89
C ARG A 437 -0.84 15.53 -2.71
N GLU A 438 -0.25 15.93 -1.59
CA GLU A 438 -0.94 16.42 -0.40
C GLU A 438 -0.80 17.94 -0.35
N LEU A 439 -1.93 18.63 -0.36
CA LEU A 439 -1.95 20.06 -0.06
C LEU A 439 -2.01 20.28 1.46
N PRO A 440 -1.41 21.34 2.03
CA PRO A 440 -1.36 21.56 3.48
C PRO A 440 -2.72 21.67 4.19
N TRP A 441 -3.81 21.85 3.43
CA TRP A 441 -5.19 21.89 3.91
C TRP A 441 -5.98 20.61 3.60
N GLU A 442 -5.41 19.68 2.83
CA GLU A 442 -5.96 18.35 2.58
C GLU A 442 -5.41 17.40 3.62
N ASP A 443 -6.17 17.16 4.68
CA ASP A 443 -5.85 16.09 5.61
C ASP A 443 -6.37 14.77 5.02
N LEU A 444 -5.49 13.99 4.40
CA LEU A 444 -5.87 12.72 3.79
C LEU A 444 -6.14 11.62 4.83
N LEU A 445 -5.96 11.86 6.14
CA LEU A 445 -6.15 10.89 7.23
C LEU A 445 -7.18 11.37 8.27
N LYS A 446 -8.10 12.27 7.91
CA LYS A 446 -9.16 12.79 8.80
C LYS A 446 -10.56 12.38 8.40
#